data_AF-A0A1H1M1M4-F1
#
_entry.id   AF-A0A1H1M1M4-F1
#
_cell.length_a   1.000
_cell.length_b   1.000
_cell.length_c   1.000
_cell.angle_alpha   90.00
_cell.angle_beta   90.00
_cell.angle_gamma   90.00
#
_symmetry.space_group_name_H-M   'P 1'
#
loop_
_entity.id
_entity.type
_entity.pdbx_description
1 polymer ?
#
loop_
_entity_poly.entity_id
_entity_poly.type
_entity_poly.pdbx_seq_one_letter_code
_entity_poly.pdbx_strand_id
1 'polypeptide(L)' 'MSEQNNSNPQPNNPLHGVKLATIVEKLLAYYGWDGLADRININCFKSNPTIKSSLKFLRKTPWAREKVERLYLKTDFN' A
#
# COMPACT_ATOMS: atom_id res chain seq x y z
N MET A 1 -14.30 15.34 26.15
CA MET A 1 -14.06 13.99 25.60
C MET A 1 -14.74 13.94 24.24
N SER A 2 -14.07 13.83 23.10
CA SER A 2 -12.76 13.28 22.77
C SER A 2 -12.08 14.14 21.70
N GLU A 3 -10.76 14.24 21.83
CA GLU A 3 -9.86 15.18 21.19
C GLU A 3 -9.18 14.55 19.95
N GLN A 4 -8.99 15.36 18.88
CA GLN A 4 -7.94 15.32 17.83
C GLN A 4 -8.10 14.35 16.64
N ASN A 5 -7.70 14.65 15.38
CA ASN A 5 -6.82 15.68 14.82
C ASN A 5 -7.13 15.89 13.31
N ASN A 6 -7.05 17.15 12.85
CA ASN A 6 -7.15 17.62 11.46
C ASN A 6 -5.84 17.33 10.71
N SER A 7 -5.88 16.62 9.57
CA SER A 7 -4.78 16.63 8.59
C SER A 7 -5.29 16.24 7.22
N ASN A 8 -5.87 17.20 6.51
CA ASN A 8 -6.10 17.08 5.07
C ASN A 8 -5.07 17.99 4.36
N PRO A 9 -3.97 17.44 3.81
CA PRO A 9 -3.10 18.18 2.91
C PRO A 9 -3.29 17.68 1.48
N GLN A 10 -3.89 18.51 0.63
CA GLN A 10 -3.72 18.50 -0.83
C GLN A 10 -3.36 19.96 -1.19
N PRO A 11 -2.44 20.28 -2.14
CA PRO A 11 -2.40 19.73 -3.51
C PRO A 11 -0.99 19.66 -4.19
N ASN A 12 -0.89 19.02 -5.36
CA ASN A 12 0.19 19.20 -6.37
C ASN A 12 1.55 18.49 -6.24
N ASN A 13 1.58 17.18 -6.04
CA ASN A 13 2.59 16.29 -6.66
C ASN A 13 2.12 14.83 -6.56
N PRO A 14 1.54 14.21 -7.62
CA PRO A 14 0.80 12.95 -7.45
C PRO A 14 1.66 11.74 -7.04
N LEU A 15 2.98 11.81 -7.22
CA LEU A 15 3.92 10.72 -6.88
C LEU A 15 5.26 11.18 -6.27
N HIS A 16 5.52 12.48 -6.07
CA HIS A 16 6.85 12.93 -5.65
C HIS A 16 7.10 12.58 -4.17
N GLY A 17 7.85 11.50 -3.93
CA GLY A 17 8.23 11.04 -2.59
C GLY A 17 7.25 10.04 -1.94
N VAL A 18 6.37 9.40 -2.71
CA VAL A 18 5.47 8.37 -2.15
C VAL A 18 6.31 7.18 -1.69
N LYS A 19 6.36 7.00 -0.37
CA LYS A 19 7.08 5.89 0.25
C LYS A 19 6.35 4.59 -0.08
N LEU A 20 7.10 3.49 -0.23
CA LEU A 20 6.51 2.15 -0.38
C LEU A 20 5.48 1.82 0.70
N ALA A 21 5.67 2.35 1.92
CA ALA A 21 4.69 2.28 3.01
C ALA A 21 3.35 2.87 2.60
N THR A 22 3.36 4.11 2.11
CA THR A 22 2.16 4.83 1.65
C THR A 22 1.47 4.10 0.50
N ILE A 23 2.24 3.53 -0.44
CA ILE A 23 1.68 2.73 -1.55
C ILE A 23 0.88 1.54 -1.01
N VAL A 24 1.49 0.76 -0.12
CA VAL A 24 0.85 -0.42 0.48
C VAL A 24 -0.36 -0.02 1.32
N GLU A 25 -0.25 1.05 2.12
CA GLU A 25 -1.36 1.54 2.95
C GLU A 25 -2.55 2.01 2.11
N LYS A 26 -2.31 2.74 1.01
CA LYS A 26 -3.37 3.20 0.10
C LYS A 26 -4.05 2.04 -0.62
N LEU A 27 -3.26 1.08 -1.14
CA LEU A 27 -3.81 -0.11 -1.77
C LEU A 27 -4.59 -0.97 -0.77
N LEU A 28 -4.09 -1.08 0.46
CA LEU A 28 -4.77 -1.80 1.52
C LEU A 28 -6.09 -1.12 1.90
N ALA A 29 -6.12 0.20 2.03
CA ALA A 29 -7.34 0.94 2.32
C ALA A 29 -8.38 0.80 1.22
N TYR A 30 -7.96 0.61 -0.04
CA TYR A 30 -8.85 0.47 -1.19
C TYR A 30 -9.32 -0.97 -1.44
N TYR A 31 -8.41 -1.96 -1.41
CA TYR A 31 -8.72 -3.35 -1.76
C TYR A 31 -8.82 -4.31 -0.57
N GLY A 32 -8.33 -3.93 0.60
CA GLY A 32 -8.09 -4.86 1.69
C GLY A 32 -6.95 -5.85 1.41
N TRP A 33 -6.65 -6.71 2.40
CA TRP A 33 -5.61 -7.71 2.25
C TRP A 33 -5.99 -8.82 1.26
N ASP A 34 -7.26 -9.24 1.27
CA ASP A 34 -7.77 -10.26 0.35
C ASP A 34 -7.67 -9.79 -1.11
N GLY A 35 -8.10 -8.56 -1.42
CA GLY A 35 -8.00 -8.02 -2.77
C GLY A 35 -6.54 -7.83 -3.23
N LEU A 36 -5.63 -7.52 -2.31
CA LEU A 36 -4.19 -7.52 -2.60
C LEU A 36 -3.65 -8.93 -2.86
N ALA A 37 -4.06 -9.93 -2.10
CA ALA A 37 -3.65 -11.32 -2.26
C ALA A 37 -4.15 -11.95 -3.56
N ASP A 38 -5.33 -11.54 -4.03
CA ASP A 38 -5.90 -11.98 -5.31
C ASP A 38 -5.15 -11.39 -6.49
N ARG A 39 -4.78 -10.10 -6.41
CA ARG A 39 -4.06 -9.40 -7.48
C ARG A 39 -2.57 -9.71 -7.48
N ILE A 40 -2.00 -9.90 -6.29
CA ILE A 40 -0.58 -10.17 -6.07
C ILE A 40 -0.51 -11.45 -5.25
N ASN A 41 -0.43 -12.57 -5.96
CA ASN A 41 -0.34 -13.91 -5.37
C ASN A 41 1.00 -14.11 -4.64
N ILE A 42 1.13 -13.56 -3.45
CA ILE A 42 2.25 -13.73 -2.52
C ILE A 42 1.74 -14.12 -1.15
N ASN A 43 2.43 -15.06 -0.49
CA ASN A 43 2.05 -15.52 0.84
C ASN A 43 2.05 -14.39 1.89
N CYS A 44 2.83 -13.33 1.66
CA CYS A 44 2.91 -12.18 2.55
C CYS A 44 1.56 -11.47 2.75
N PHE A 45 0.67 -11.50 1.76
CA PHE A 45 -0.67 -10.91 1.85
C PHE A 45 -1.74 -11.90 2.31
N LYS A 46 -1.43 -13.21 2.26
CA LYS A 46 -2.35 -14.30 2.63
C LYS A 46 -2.23 -14.76 4.07
N SER A 47 -1.02 -14.75 4.63
CA SER A 47 -0.73 -15.30 5.97
C SER A 47 -0.21 -14.22 6.90
N ASN A 48 -1.04 -13.83 7.88
CA ASN A 48 -0.78 -12.79 8.86
C ASN A 48 -0.29 -11.45 8.26
N PRO A 49 -1.09 -10.87 7.35
CA PRO A 49 -0.66 -9.68 6.65
C PRO A 49 -0.60 -8.48 7.60
N THR A 50 0.60 -7.91 7.74
CA THR A 50 0.82 -6.65 8.46
C THR A 50 1.62 -5.71 7.59
N ILE A 51 1.43 -4.40 7.75
CA ILE A 51 2.18 -3.38 7.02
C ILE A 51 3.70 -3.57 7.23
N LYS A 52 4.15 -3.75 8.48
CA LYS A 52 5.58 -3.89 8.80
C LYS A 52 6.21 -5.14 8.16
N SER A 53 5.55 -6.29 8.25
CA SER A 53 6.04 -7.54 7.63
C SER A 53 6.06 -7.43 6.10
N SER A 54 4.99 -6.87 5.53
CA SER A 54 4.88 -6.62 4.09
C SER A 54 5.99 -5.72 3.59
N LEU A 55 6.27 -4.60 4.25
CA LEU A 55 7.36 -3.71 3.84
C LEU A 55 8.73 -4.38 3.98
N LYS A 56 8.95 -5.17 5.02
CA LYS A 56 10.21 -5.94 5.17
C LYS A 56 10.38 -6.96 4.04
N PHE A 57 9.30 -7.66 3.66
CA PHE A 57 9.29 -8.61 2.55
C PHE A 57 9.54 -7.91 1.21
N LEU A 58 8.75 -6.88 0.89
CA LEU A 58 8.87 -6.09 -0.35
C LEU A 58 10.24 -5.41 -0.47
N ARG A 59 10.92 -5.13 0.66
CA ARG A 59 12.31 -4.64 0.63
C ARG A 59 13.32 -5.67 0.15
N LYS A 60 13.10 -6.94 0.48
CA LYS A 60 13.96 -8.08 0.14
C LYS A 60 13.59 -8.73 -1.20
N THR A 61 12.39 -8.47 -1.71
CA THR A 61 11.84 -9.11 -2.90
C THR A 61 11.44 -8.07 -3.95
N PRO A 62 12.39 -7.60 -4.78
CA PRO A 62 12.17 -6.49 -5.72
C PRO A 62 11.02 -6.72 -6.70
N TRP A 63 10.92 -7.92 -7.30
CA TRP A 63 9.84 -8.24 -8.24
C TRP A 63 8.44 -8.12 -7.62
N ALA A 64 8.30 -8.38 -6.32
CA ALA A 64 7.03 -8.26 -5.60
C ALA A 64 6.72 -6.78 -5.34
N ARG A 65 7.73 -5.98 -4.97
CA ARG A 65 7.61 -4.52 -4.87
C ARG A 65 7.12 -3.91 -6.17
N GLU A 66 7.75 -4.26 -7.29
CA GLU A 66 7.35 -3.76 -8.62
C GLU A 66 5.91 -4.12 -8.99
N LYS A 67 5.40 -5.27 -8.53
CA LYS A 67 3.98 -5.63 -8.74
C LYS A 67 3.05 -4.74 -7.91
N VAL A 68 3.42 -4.45 -6.66
CA VAL A 68 2.66 -3.55 -5.77
C VAL A 68 2.64 -2.13 -6.35
N GLU A 69 3.79 -1.61 -6.77
CA GLU A 69 3.91 -0.28 -7.40
C GLU A 69 3.10 -0.21 -8.69
N ARG A 70 3.19 -1.23 -9.57
CA ARG A 70 2.36 -1.29 -10.77
C ARG A 70 0.88 -1.35 -10.48
N LEU A 71 0.47 -2.08 -9.44
CA LEU A 71 -0.94 -2.13 -9.04
C LEU A 71 -1.42 -0.75 -8.57
N TYR A 72 -0.61 -0.02 -7.80
CA TYR A 72 -0.91 1.35 -7.38
C TYR A 72 -1.12 2.29 -8.56
N LEU A 73 -0.24 2.25 -9.57
CA LEU A 73 -0.37 3.06 -10.79
C LEU A 73 -1.61 2.71 -11.62
N LYS A 74 -2.07 1.45 -11.57
CA LYS A 74 -3.27 0.99 -12.26
C LYS A 74 -4.56 1.24 -11.47
N THR A 75 -4.44 1.58 -10.19
CA THR A 75 -5.59 1.78 -9.32
C THR A 75 -5.97 3.24 -9.38
N ASP A 76 -7.17 3.49 -9.88
CA ASP A 76 -7.77 4.81 -9.83
C ASP A 76 -8.39 4.99 -8.44
N PHE A 77 -7.87 5.95 -7.67
CA PHE A 77 -8.31 6.23 -6.29
C PHE A 77 -9.39 7.31 -6.23
N ASN A 78 -10.07 7.58 -7.34
CA ASN A 78 -11.03 8.67 -7.51
C ASN A 78 -12.45 8.29 -7.07
#